data_AF-A0A2W7Q5B1-F1
#
_entry.id   AF-A0A2W7Q5B1-F1
#
_cell.length_a   1.000
_cell.length_b   1.000
_cell.length_c   1.000
_cell.angle_alpha   90.00
_cell.angle_beta   90.00
_cell.angle_gamma   90.00
#
_symmetry.space_group_name_H-M   'P 1'
#
loop_
_entity.id
_entity.type
_entity.pdbx_description
1 polymer ?
#
loop_
_entity_poly.entity_id
_entity_poly.type
_entity_poly.pdbx_seq_one_letter_code
_entity_poly.pdbx_strand_id
1 'polypeptide(L)'
;MMHDAKVFAEKGLPAFKGVAVAFMPYCDDARDIQDWAYEQARITVMVLAHCTQTLTWLSEKRAEFDFIIVDIEHVGGVHAAIELCLGIRQTRPDCKIFLLSDETERDDSGSERRAICDATLKKPLTHKRFTDTLMS
;
A
#
# COMPACT_ATOMS: atom_id res chain seq x y z
N MET A 1 -25.45 3.05 23.73
CA MET A 1 -24.75 4.35 23.64
C MET A 1 -23.91 4.27 22.37
N MET A 2 -24.42 4.77 21.24
CA MET A 2 -23.69 4.76 19.97
C MET A 2 -22.54 5.76 20.09
N HIS A 3 -21.30 5.29 19.97
CA HIS A 3 -20.16 6.16 19.80
C HIS A 3 -20.28 6.80 18.41
N ASP A 4 -20.42 8.13 18.38
CA ASP A 4 -20.26 8.93 17.17
C ASP A 4 -18.86 8.68 16.60
N ALA A 5 -18.78 7.83 15.59
CA ALA A 5 -17.62 7.75 14.71
C ALA A 5 -17.60 9.04 13.89
N LYS A 6 -16.87 10.06 14.38
CA LYS A 6 -16.50 11.20 13.56
C LYS A 6 -15.59 10.67 12.45
N VAL A 7 -16.18 10.43 11.29
CA VAL A 7 -15.44 10.20 10.04
C VAL A 7 -14.72 11.51 9.73
N PHE A 8 -13.48 11.63 10.20
CA PHE A 8 -12.57 12.68 9.76
C PHE A 8 -12.12 12.29 8.36
N ALA A 9 -12.90 12.59 7.32
CA ALA A 9 -12.36 12.53 5.97
C ALA A 9 -11.38 13.70 5.84
N GLU A 10 -10.08 13.41 5.83
CA GLU A 10 -9.07 14.46 5.67
C GLU A 10 -9.25 15.19 4.33
N LYS A 11 -9.25 16.53 4.39
CA LYS A 11 -9.49 17.40 3.24
C LYS A 11 -8.27 17.33 2.31
N GLY A 12 -8.41 16.78 1.11
CA GLY A 12 -7.33 16.76 0.10
C GLY A 12 -6.89 15.37 -0.38
N LEU A 13 -7.57 14.30 0.02
CA LEU A 13 -7.32 12.97 -0.54
C LEU A 13 -7.65 12.92 -2.05
N PRO A 14 -6.85 12.22 -2.88
CA PRO A 14 -7.14 12.05 -4.29
C PRO A 14 -8.43 11.23 -4.52
N ALA A 15 -9.01 11.32 -5.71
CA ALA A 15 -10.20 10.54 -6.05
C ALA A 15 -9.84 9.06 -6.16
N PHE A 16 -10.44 8.24 -5.30
CA PHE A 16 -10.20 6.79 -5.23
C PHE A 16 -11.36 5.99 -5.83
N LYS A 17 -11.03 4.84 -6.42
CA LYS A 17 -11.97 3.84 -6.95
C LYS A 17 -12.52 2.94 -5.84
N GLY A 18 -11.86 2.91 -4.69
CA GLY A 18 -12.27 2.22 -3.47
C GLY A 18 -11.62 0.86 -3.28
N VAL A 19 -10.55 0.52 -4.02
CA VAL A 19 -9.90 -0.80 -3.92
C VAL A 19 -8.38 -0.67 -3.95
N ALA A 20 -7.73 -1.29 -2.97
CA ALA A 20 -6.28 -1.42 -2.90
C ALA A 20 -5.88 -2.85 -2.52
N VAL A 21 -4.60 -3.18 -2.72
CA VAL A 21 -4.05 -4.51 -2.41
C VAL A 21 -2.80 -4.35 -1.55
N ALA A 22 -2.62 -5.24 -0.58
CA ALA A 22 -1.42 -5.30 0.25
C ALA A 22 -0.81 -6.71 0.26
N PHE A 23 0.44 -6.83 -0.18
CA PHE A 23 1.25 -8.04 -0.08
C PHE A 23 2.02 -8.02 1.23
N MET A 24 1.36 -8.41 2.31
CA MET A 24 1.87 -8.33 3.68
C MET A 24 1.21 -9.40 4.56
N PRO A 25 1.80 -9.79 5.71
CA PRO A 25 1.16 -10.74 6.61
C PRO A 25 -0.09 -10.13 7.24
N TYR A 26 -1.00 -10.99 7.74
CA TYR A 26 -2.06 -10.53 8.64
C TYR A 26 -1.45 -10.19 10.00
N CYS A 27 -1.20 -8.91 10.22
CA CYS A 27 -0.63 -8.34 11.44
C CYS A 27 -1.36 -7.04 11.84
N ASP A 28 -0.93 -6.42 12.94
CA ASP A 28 -1.50 -5.16 13.40
C ASP A 28 -1.32 -4.03 12.36
N ASP A 29 -0.17 -3.94 11.69
CA ASP A 29 0.03 -2.96 10.59
C ASP A 29 -1.01 -3.17 9.46
N ALA A 30 -1.33 -4.42 9.11
CA ALA A 30 -2.31 -4.71 8.07
C ALA A 30 -3.72 -4.27 8.48
N ARG A 31 -4.08 -4.49 9.75
CA ARG A 31 -5.35 -4.03 10.32
C ARG A 31 -5.42 -2.50 10.35
N ASP A 32 -4.38 -1.84 10.84
CA ASP A 32 -4.32 -0.39 10.94
C ASP A 32 -4.45 0.27 9.55
N ILE A 33 -3.78 -0.29 8.53
CA ILE A 33 -3.92 0.15 7.14
C ILE A 33 -5.35 -0.04 6.62
N GLN A 34 -5.98 -1.19 6.90
CA GLN A 34 -7.36 -1.48 6.47
C GLN A 34 -8.36 -0.51 7.12
N ASP A 35 -8.26 -0.33 8.44
CA ASP A 35 -9.14 0.53 9.22
C ASP A 35 -8.98 1.99 8.76
N TRP A 36 -7.75 2.48 8.65
CA TRP A 36 -7.48 3.81 8.11
C TRP A 36 -8.05 4.01 6.70
N ALA A 37 -7.77 3.08 5.77
CA ALA A 37 -8.14 3.24 4.36
C ALA A 37 -9.67 3.28 4.19
N TYR A 38 -10.37 2.48 4.99
CA TYR A 38 -11.81 2.46 5.01
C TYR A 38 -12.40 3.72 5.65
N GLU A 39 -11.86 4.18 6.77
CA GLU A 39 -12.35 5.37 7.49
C GLU A 39 -12.12 6.66 6.70
N GLN A 40 -10.93 6.81 6.12
CA GLN A 40 -10.51 8.06 5.47
C GLN A 40 -11.04 8.19 4.04
N ALA A 41 -11.00 7.08 3.29
CA ALA A 41 -11.15 7.12 1.84
C ALA A 41 -12.18 6.11 1.31
N ARG A 42 -12.83 5.33 2.20
CA ARG A 42 -13.73 4.22 1.81
C ARG A 42 -13.05 3.20 0.89
N ILE A 43 -11.73 3.05 1.02
CA ILE A 43 -10.96 2.10 0.25
C ILE A 43 -10.96 0.76 0.97
N THR A 44 -11.29 -0.30 0.24
CA THR A 44 -11.16 -1.67 0.69
C THR A 44 -9.76 -2.17 0.36
N VAL A 45 -8.94 -2.44 1.39
CA VAL A 45 -7.61 -3.03 1.21
C VAL A 45 -7.68 -4.55 1.31
N MET A 46 -7.39 -5.23 0.21
CA MET A 46 -7.27 -6.68 0.16
C MET A 46 -5.87 -7.12 0.61
N VAL A 47 -5.78 -7.77 1.77
CA VAL A 47 -4.51 -8.30 2.29
C VAL A 47 -4.27 -9.70 1.73
N LEU A 48 -3.12 -9.90 1.10
CA LEU A 48 -2.70 -11.14 0.47
C LEU A 48 -1.48 -11.71 1.18
N ALA A 49 -1.70 -12.26 2.39
CA ALA A 49 -0.65 -12.83 3.24
C ALA A 49 -0.03 -14.14 2.71
N HIS A 50 -0.69 -14.80 1.77
CA HIS A 50 -0.21 -16.03 1.15
C HIS A 50 -0.52 -15.99 -0.36
N CYS A 51 0.35 -15.32 -1.12
CA CYS A 51 0.27 -15.28 -2.57
C CYS A 51 1.63 -15.60 -3.18
N THR A 52 1.81 -16.83 -3.66
CA THR A 52 3.08 -17.27 -4.28
C THR A 52 3.22 -16.85 -5.74
N GLN A 53 2.11 -16.42 -6.37
CA GLN A 53 2.06 -16.03 -7.78
C GLN A 53 1.47 -14.62 -7.93
N THR A 54 2.02 -13.67 -7.16
CA THR A 54 1.51 -12.30 -7.07
C THR A 54 1.29 -11.63 -8.42
N LEU A 55 2.28 -11.66 -9.32
CA LEU A 55 2.18 -11.00 -10.62
C LEU A 55 1.11 -11.64 -11.52
N THR A 56 0.98 -12.97 -11.49
CA THR A 56 -0.08 -13.68 -12.23
C THR A 56 -1.45 -13.35 -11.66
N TRP A 57 -1.60 -13.38 -10.34
CA TRP A 57 -2.86 -12.99 -9.68
C TRP A 57 -3.23 -11.56 -10.07
N LEU A 58 -2.26 -10.64 -10.03
CA LEU A 58 -2.44 -9.27 -10.44
C LEU A 58 -2.83 -9.15 -11.91
N SER A 59 -2.19 -9.86 -12.83
CA SER A 59 -2.49 -9.74 -14.27
C SER A 59 -3.87 -10.30 -14.65
N GLU A 60 -4.35 -11.31 -13.93
CA GLU A 60 -5.70 -11.87 -14.10
C GLU A 60 -6.81 -10.92 -13.61
N LYS A 61 -6.50 -10.05 -12.64
CA LYS A 61 -7.44 -9.04 -12.16
C LYS A 61 -7.51 -7.87 -13.12
N ARG A 62 -8.68 -7.69 -13.75
CA ARG A 62 -9.02 -6.48 -14.51
C ARG A 62 -9.34 -5.26 -13.64
N ALA A 63 -9.35 -5.42 -12.32
CA ALA A 63 -9.59 -4.32 -11.40
C ALA A 63 -8.42 -3.32 -11.45
N GLU A 64 -8.77 -2.04 -11.41
CA GLU A 64 -7.84 -0.95 -11.20
C GLU A 64 -7.70 -0.72 -9.70
N PHE A 65 -6.47 -0.72 -9.21
CA PHE A 65 -6.16 -0.50 -7.80
C PHE A 65 -5.71 0.94 -7.58
N ASP A 66 -6.22 1.57 -6.53
CA ASP A 66 -5.85 2.91 -6.11
C ASP A 66 -4.37 2.98 -5.70
N PHE A 67 -3.94 1.96 -4.96
CA PHE A 67 -2.54 1.74 -4.61
C PHE A 67 -2.28 0.26 -4.29
N ILE A 68 -1.01 -0.10 -4.31
CA ILE A 68 -0.49 -1.41 -3.92
C ILE A 68 0.54 -1.21 -2.82
N ILE A 69 0.42 -2.00 -1.75
CA ILE A 69 1.39 -2.05 -0.65
C ILE A 69 2.20 -3.34 -0.77
N VAL A 70 3.52 -3.26 -0.61
CA VAL A 70 4.43 -4.40 -0.61
C VAL A 70 5.26 -4.36 0.66
N ASP A 71 5.07 -5.32 1.56
CA ASP A 71 5.97 -5.54 2.68
C ASP A 71 7.22 -6.27 2.17
N ILE A 72 8.38 -5.61 2.26
CA ILE A 72 9.65 -6.09 1.71
C ILE A 72 10.04 -7.41 2.35
N GLU A 73 9.97 -7.50 3.68
CA GLU A 73 10.38 -8.70 4.41
C GLU A 73 9.43 -9.87 4.10
N HIS A 74 8.15 -9.58 3.94
CA HIS A 74 7.13 -10.58 3.62
C HIS A 74 7.30 -11.21 2.23
N VAL A 75 7.62 -10.41 1.21
CA VAL A 75 7.76 -10.90 -0.17
C VAL A 75 9.09 -11.59 -0.46
N GLY A 76 9.97 -11.73 0.54
CA GLY A 76 11.27 -12.41 0.41
C GLY A 76 12.46 -11.48 0.32
N GLY A 77 12.32 -10.23 0.79
CA GLY A 77 13.38 -9.24 0.87
C GLY A 77 13.47 -8.31 -0.34
N VAL A 78 14.45 -7.41 -0.30
CA VAL A 78 14.60 -6.27 -1.23
C VAL A 78 14.61 -6.71 -2.69
N HIS A 79 15.32 -7.79 -3.02
CA HIS A 79 15.43 -8.25 -4.41
C HIS A 79 14.07 -8.69 -4.97
N ALA A 80 13.33 -9.51 -4.23
CA ALA A 80 12.00 -9.97 -4.62
C ALA A 80 11.00 -8.81 -4.70
N ALA A 81 11.08 -7.85 -3.77
CA ALA A 81 10.25 -6.65 -3.80
C ALA A 81 10.50 -5.80 -5.07
N ILE A 82 11.77 -5.64 -5.47
CA ILE A 82 12.13 -4.92 -6.71
C ILE A 82 11.55 -5.62 -7.95
N GLU A 83 11.74 -6.94 -8.07
CA GLU A 83 11.21 -7.72 -9.21
C GLU A 83 9.69 -7.61 -9.29
N LEU A 84 9.01 -7.74 -8.15
CA LEU A 84 7.56 -7.57 -8.05
C LEU A 84 7.13 -6.16 -8.49
N CYS A 85 7.77 -5.11 -7.97
CA CYS A 85 7.43 -3.73 -8.31
C CYS A 85 7.63 -3.42 -9.80
N LEU A 86 8.73 -3.89 -10.40
CA LEU A 86 8.98 -3.75 -11.83
C LEU A 86 7.90 -4.48 -12.65
N GLY A 87 7.52 -5.69 -12.26
CA GLY A 87 6.43 -6.43 -12.91
C GLY A 87 5.07 -5.73 -12.79
N ILE A 88 4.79 -5.11 -11.65
CA ILE A 88 3.59 -4.27 -11.47
C ILE A 88 3.67 -3.09 -12.43
N ARG A 89 4.78 -2.35 -12.47
CA ARG A 89 4.98 -1.17 -13.34
C ARG A 89 4.81 -1.49 -14.82
N GLN A 90 5.24 -2.66 -15.26
CA GLN A 90 5.07 -3.10 -16.66
C GLN A 90 3.60 -3.28 -17.05
N THR A 91 2.75 -3.67 -16.11
CA THR A 91 1.32 -3.97 -16.37
C THR A 91 0.39 -2.84 -15.93
N ARG A 92 0.84 -2.01 -14.98
CA ARG A 92 0.09 -0.94 -14.32
C ARG A 92 1.03 0.24 -14.03
N PRO A 93 1.46 0.98 -15.06
CA PRO A 93 2.47 2.03 -14.91
C PRO A 93 2.04 3.12 -13.91
N ASP A 94 0.75 3.46 -13.89
CA ASP A 94 0.21 4.59 -13.11
C ASP A 94 -0.30 4.22 -11.70
N CYS A 95 -0.24 2.94 -11.31
CA CYS A 95 -0.74 2.51 -10.00
C CYS A 95 0.22 2.93 -8.89
N LYS A 96 -0.22 3.61 -7.82
CA LYS A 96 0.70 3.96 -6.72
C LYS A 96 1.23 2.69 -6.03
N ILE A 97 2.54 2.60 -5.80
CA ILE A 97 3.20 1.47 -5.13
C ILE A 97 3.94 2.00 -3.89
N PHE A 98 3.59 1.45 -2.73
CA PHE A 98 4.24 1.77 -1.45
C PHE A 98 4.96 0.53 -0.91
N LEU A 99 6.24 0.68 -0.60
CA LEU A 99 7.02 -0.34 0.10
C LEU A 99 6.89 -0.13 1.60
N LEU A 100 6.77 -1.22 2.37
CA LEU A 100 6.90 -1.21 3.83
C LEU A 100 8.13 -2.01 4.23
N SER A 101 8.89 -1.52 5.19
CA SER A 101 10.05 -2.26 5.69
C SER A 101 10.35 -1.99 7.16
N ASP A 102 10.78 -3.04 7.85
CA ASP A 102 11.38 -2.96 9.19
C ASP A 102 12.85 -2.54 9.15
N GLU A 103 13.50 -2.54 7.99
CA GLU A 103 14.94 -2.27 7.86
C GLU A 103 15.25 -0.86 7.36
N THR A 104 14.27 -0.12 6.81
CA THR A 104 14.50 1.27 6.41
C THR A 104 14.66 2.19 7.64
N GLU A 105 15.56 3.18 7.56
CA GLU A 105 15.80 4.12 8.68
C GLU A 105 14.65 5.12 8.86
N ARG A 106 14.01 5.49 7.76
CA ARG A 106 12.93 6.50 7.71
C ARG A 106 12.05 6.29 6.49
N ASP A 107 10.95 7.03 6.45
CA ASP A 107 10.12 7.15 5.26
C ASP A 107 10.91 7.86 4.15
N ASP A 108 10.77 7.39 2.91
CA ASP A 108 11.42 7.92 1.72
C ASP A 108 10.41 8.01 0.58
N SER A 109 10.04 9.24 0.20
CA SER A 109 9.22 9.57 -0.98
C SER A 109 10.07 10.23 -2.08
N GLY A 110 11.37 9.97 -2.06
CA GLY A 110 12.35 10.55 -3.00
C GLY A 110 12.18 10.04 -4.43
N SER A 111 12.61 10.86 -5.38
CA SER A 111 12.47 10.54 -6.81
C SER A 111 13.36 9.40 -7.32
N GLU A 112 14.37 9.01 -6.55
CA GLU A 112 15.43 8.06 -6.96
C GLU A 112 14.88 6.67 -7.25
N ARG A 113 13.81 6.27 -6.55
CA ARG A 113 13.20 4.93 -6.66
C ARG A 113 11.90 4.91 -7.45
N ARG A 114 11.53 6.01 -8.13
CA ARG A 114 10.27 6.11 -8.89
C ARG A 114 10.09 5.06 -9.98
N ALA A 115 11.18 4.52 -10.49
CA ALA A 115 11.14 3.40 -11.43
C ALA A 115 10.51 2.13 -10.83
N ILE A 116 10.50 1.99 -9.50
CA ILE A 116 9.98 0.83 -8.78
C ILE A 116 8.82 1.17 -7.84
N CYS A 117 8.89 2.25 -7.07
CA CYS A 117 7.88 2.61 -6.07
C CYS A 117 7.71 4.12 -5.93
N ASP A 118 6.60 4.55 -5.35
CA ASP A 118 6.30 5.97 -5.09
C ASP A 118 6.77 6.40 -3.69
N ALA A 119 6.74 5.48 -2.72
CA ALA A 119 7.33 5.70 -1.40
C ALA A 119 7.78 4.38 -0.75
N THR A 120 8.74 4.49 0.17
CA THR A 120 9.12 3.44 1.12
C THR A 120 8.83 3.94 2.52
N LEU A 121 8.06 3.19 3.30
CA LEU A 121 7.62 3.58 4.63
C LEU A 121 8.21 2.64 5.69
N LYS A 122 8.61 3.24 6.81
CA LYS A 122 9.11 2.52 7.97
C LYS A 122 7.95 1.93 8.77
N LYS A 123 8.02 0.63 9.05
CA LYS A 123 7.18 -0.03 10.07
C LYS A 123 7.67 0.24 11.51
N PRO A 124 6.76 0.30 12.51
CA PRO A 124 5.29 0.20 12.39
C PRO A 124 4.71 1.46 11.76
N LEU A 125 3.65 1.33 10.95
CA LEU A 125 3.07 2.44 10.17
C LEU A 125 1.99 3.20 10.95
N THR A 126 2.10 4.53 11.04
CA THR A 126 1.03 5.35 11.63
C THR A 126 0.06 5.87 10.55
N HIS A 127 -1.21 6.04 10.95
CA HIS A 127 -2.26 6.63 10.11
C HIS A 127 -1.81 7.93 9.44
N LYS A 128 -1.21 8.85 10.21
CA LYS A 128 -0.75 10.14 9.71
C LYS A 128 0.28 9.99 8.59
N ARG A 129 1.30 9.15 8.78
CA ARG A 129 2.37 8.99 7.76
C ARG A 129 1.84 8.33 6.50
N PHE A 130 0.88 7.42 6.65
CA PHE A 130 0.23 6.82 5.49
C PHE A 130 -0.62 7.85 4.72
N THR A 131 -1.36 8.72 5.42
CA THR A 131 -2.09 9.82 4.77
C THR A 131 -1.15 10.77 4.03
N ASP A 132 -0.08 11.23 4.71
CA ASP A 132 0.88 12.18 4.15
C ASP A 132 1.49 11.63 2.84
N THR A 133 1.72 10.31 2.78
CA THR A 133 2.22 9.61 1.58
C THR A 133 1.20 9.57 0.45
N LEU A 134 -0.06 9.31 0.74
CA LEU A 134 -1.11 9.26 -0.29
C LEU A 134 -1.41 10.63 -0.90
N MET A 135 -1.20 11.70 -0.13
CA MET A 135 -1.36 13.09 -0.57
C MET A 135 -0.15 13.64 -1.35
N SER A 136 1.02 12.99 -1.28
CA SER A 136 2.18 13.31 -2.11
C SER A 136 2.04 12.85 -3.57
#